data_AF-A0A1Q8RW25-F1
#
_entry.id   AF-A0A1Q8RW25-F1
#
_cell.length_a   1.000
_cell.length_b   1.000
_cell.length_c   1.000
_cell.angle_alpha   90.00
_cell.angle_beta   90.00
_cell.angle_gamma   90.00
#
_symmetry.space_group_name_H-M   'P 1'
#
loop_
_entity.id
_entity.type
_entity.pdbx_description
1 polymer ?
#
loop_
_entity_poly.entity_id
_entity_poly.type
_entity_poly.pdbx_seq_one_letter_code
_entity_poly.pdbx_strand_id
1 'polypeptide(L)'
;MSTQSPHKPRRKAKKANNGNGVSSNTNAENHFPKKEALVKVPVFPLASFLWPARGSVSQWEVLPLILMVVGLFRWAAGLWGYSGFQKPPMFGDYEAQRHWMEITTQIPVSQWYFHDLQWWGLDYPPLTAYHSWLCGKIGTLIDPTWFELYTSRGSDDPTLKIFMRATVIVSEYLIYIPAAVVFVRRFSRHNGIPTWTAWMALVAILLQPATILIDHVHFQYNTVMLGFVLASMSSMLAGRFLWSAVFFVAALGFKQMALYYSFSVFSFLLGSCVFPLKPGRFLSIAVATVVAFALLILPLVLGTLYNAHRGIDARSDYDGPPPPLPLFPWLTDILDTNAIYYPVVEQLVQMVHRIFPFARGLFEDKVANFWCALNVVIKLRNYPAELLQRGALLATIASIIPPNLVLFFRPRASLLPLAFASTAWGFFLFSYQVHEKSVLLPLMPMTLLLAGRQGLSRDVRAWVGFANILGTWTMFPLLKRVDLGVPYAVLTLLWAYLLGLPPTSLSAYFQEGQSSWRQWATFILHGSFYVAMAVWHVAERVVAPPRDKPDLWVVANVGVGAVGFGICYLWCLVQLVAQSDILPTRRNPNNKAKRQ
;
A
#
# COMPACT_ATOMS: atom_id res chain seq x y z
N MET A 1 -57.62 -11.57 18.01
CA MET A 1 -57.65 -10.80 16.75
C MET A 1 -57.03 -9.44 17.01
N SER A 2 -56.03 -9.09 16.21
CA SER A 2 -55.08 -7.99 16.38
C SER A 2 -55.69 -6.60 16.23
N THR A 3 -55.48 -5.74 17.23
CA THR A 3 -55.76 -4.30 17.17
C THR A 3 -54.53 -3.54 16.66
N GLN A 4 -54.69 -2.82 15.55
CA GLN A 4 -53.69 -1.92 14.99
C GLN A 4 -53.73 -0.56 15.70
N SER A 5 -52.57 -0.06 16.12
CA SER A 5 -52.38 1.28 16.70
C SER A 5 -52.19 2.34 15.61
N PRO A 6 -52.79 3.55 15.73
CA PRO A 6 -52.66 4.61 14.73
C PRO A 6 -51.42 5.50 14.94
N HIS A 7 -50.85 5.90 13.81
CA HIS A 7 -49.67 6.75 13.62
C HIS A 7 -49.85 8.17 14.23
N LYS A 8 -48.89 8.66 15.04
CA LYS A 8 -48.84 10.06 15.52
C LYS A 8 -47.68 10.83 14.85
N PRO A 9 -47.88 12.05 14.35
CA PRO A 9 -46.80 12.88 13.79
C PRO A 9 -46.02 13.64 14.88
N ARG A 10 -44.69 13.78 14.67
CA ARG A 10 -43.71 14.38 15.59
C ARG A 10 -43.76 15.91 15.55
N ARG A 11 -43.95 16.54 16.72
CA ARG A 11 -44.02 18.00 16.97
C ARG A 11 -42.72 18.75 16.64
N LYS A 12 -42.83 19.92 15.99
CA LYS A 12 -41.83 21.01 15.98
C LYS A 12 -42.01 21.88 17.24
N ALA A 13 -40.90 22.24 17.90
CA ALA A 13 -40.90 23.17 19.03
C ALA A 13 -40.52 24.60 18.58
N LYS A 14 -41.25 25.58 19.14
CA LYS A 14 -41.25 27.02 18.83
C LYS A 14 -40.00 27.76 19.32
N LYS A 15 -39.60 28.78 18.55
CA LYS A 15 -38.73 29.91 18.97
C LYS A 15 -39.51 30.84 19.91
N ALA A 16 -38.93 31.20 21.05
CA ALA A 16 -39.44 32.25 21.92
C ALA A 16 -38.87 33.61 21.49
N ASN A 17 -39.75 34.60 21.40
CA ASN A 17 -39.50 35.99 21.11
C ASN A 17 -39.94 36.77 22.36
N ASN A 18 -39.08 37.61 22.93
CA ASN A 18 -39.45 38.63 23.92
C ASN A 18 -38.74 39.91 23.54
N GLY A 19 -39.51 40.97 23.27
CA GLY A 19 -39.02 42.29 22.92
C GLY A 19 -39.04 43.26 24.11
N ASN A 20 -38.33 44.38 23.96
CA ASN A 20 -38.82 45.75 24.14
C ASN A 20 -37.66 46.76 24.00
N GLY A 21 -37.93 47.91 23.35
CA GLY A 21 -37.06 49.09 23.40
C GLY A 21 -36.98 49.89 22.10
N VAL A 22 -37.80 50.94 22.01
CA VAL A 22 -37.97 51.90 20.91
C VAL A 22 -36.78 52.87 20.80
N SER A 23 -36.34 53.20 19.58
CA SER A 23 -36.09 54.59 19.13
C SER A 23 -35.67 54.65 17.66
N SER A 24 -36.21 55.67 17.01
CA SER A 24 -36.12 56.09 15.62
C SER A 24 -34.72 56.50 15.16
N ASN A 25 -34.33 56.14 13.94
CA ASN A 25 -34.06 57.15 12.90
C ASN A 25 -33.88 56.54 11.52
N THR A 26 -34.44 57.28 10.57
CA THR A 26 -34.31 57.26 9.12
C THR A 26 -32.92 56.88 8.60
N ASN A 27 -32.88 55.96 7.64
CA ASN A 27 -32.27 56.16 6.32
C ASN A 27 -32.68 55.03 5.39
N ALA A 28 -33.40 55.41 4.34
CA ALA A 28 -33.71 54.55 3.21
C ALA A 28 -32.44 54.37 2.37
N GLU A 29 -31.75 53.24 2.55
CA GLU A 29 -30.79 52.76 1.57
C GLU A 29 -31.14 51.32 1.19
N ASN A 30 -31.24 51.11 -0.12
CA ASN A 30 -31.57 49.86 -0.79
C ASN A 30 -30.71 48.70 -0.26
N HIS A 31 -31.30 47.87 0.61
CA HIS A 31 -30.69 46.62 1.03
C HIS A 31 -30.88 45.59 -0.11
N PHE A 32 -29.87 45.49 -0.97
CA PHE A 32 -29.67 44.32 -1.81
C PHE A 32 -29.82 43.05 -0.95
N PRO A 33 -30.61 42.05 -1.38
CA PRO A 33 -30.67 40.78 -0.67
C PRO A 33 -29.27 40.17 -0.66
N LYS A 34 -28.89 39.65 0.52
CA LYS A 34 -27.66 38.91 0.80
C LYS A 34 -27.14 38.22 -0.46
N LYS A 35 -25.95 38.64 -0.91
CA LYS A 35 -25.13 37.93 -1.89
C LYS A 35 -25.31 36.42 -1.67
N GLU A 36 -26.06 35.80 -2.57
CA GLU A 36 -26.04 34.37 -2.77
C GLU A 36 -24.57 33.95 -2.78
N ALA A 37 -24.29 32.88 -2.04
CA ALA A 37 -22.96 32.36 -1.83
C ALA A 37 -22.18 32.35 -3.15
N LEU A 38 -21.23 33.29 -3.30
CA LEU A 38 -20.27 33.35 -4.39
C LEU A 38 -19.81 31.92 -4.67
N VAL A 39 -20.22 31.40 -5.83
CA VAL A 39 -19.91 30.06 -6.30
C VAL A 39 -18.39 29.96 -6.34
N LYS A 40 -17.79 29.38 -5.28
CA LYS A 40 -16.35 29.22 -5.19
C LYS A 40 -15.91 28.29 -6.31
N VAL A 41 -15.28 28.85 -7.34
CA VAL A 41 -14.65 28.13 -8.45
C VAL A 41 -13.80 26.99 -7.91
N PRO A 42 -13.83 25.79 -8.53
CA PRO A 42 -13.01 24.67 -8.11
C PRO A 42 -11.52 25.04 -8.08
N VAL A 43 -10.85 24.70 -6.98
CA VAL A 43 -9.48 25.15 -6.66
C VAL A 43 -8.41 24.43 -7.49
N PHE A 44 -8.75 23.29 -8.11
CA PHE A 44 -7.85 22.46 -8.93
C PHE A 44 -8.65 21.39 -9.73
N PRO A 45 -8.07 20.76 -10.77
CA PRO A 45 -8.83 19.97 -11.75
C PRO A 45 -9.70 18.84 -11.20
N LEU A 46 -9.23 18.08 -10.20
CA LEU A 46 -10.07 17.03 -9.57
C LEU A 46 -11.32 17.61 -8.88
N ALA A 47 -11.21 18.81 -8.31
CA ALA A 47 -12.36 19.51 -7.73
C ALA A 47 -13.37 19.90 -8.82
N SER A 48 -12.89 20.29 -10.00
CA SER A 48 -13.71 20.60 -11.17
C SER A 48 -14.37 19.35 -11.73
N PHE A 49 -13.61 18.25 -11.86
CA PHE A 49 -14.10 16.98 -12.39
C PHE A 49 -15.23 16.42 -11.55
N LEU A 50 -15.10 16.48 -10.22
CA LEU A 50 -16.15 16.01 -9.33
C LEU A 50 -17.31 17.00 -9.23
N TRP A 51 -17.12 18.30 -9.52
CA TRP A 51 -18.07 19.38 -9.25
C TRP A 51 -19.55 19.07 -9.56
N PRO A 52 -19.91 18.43 -10.68
CA PRO A 52 -21.30 18.05 -10.96
C PRO A 52 -21.93 17.18 -9.85
N ALA A 53 -21.14 16.31 -9.22
CA ALA A 53 -21.58 15.44 -8.13
C ALA A 53 -21.76 16.19 -6.79
N ARG A 54 -21.37 17.47 -6.68
CA ARG A 54 -21.55 18.26 -5.45
C ARG A 54 -23.02 18.57 -5.17
N GLY A 55 -23.80 18.75 -6.24
CA GLY A 55 -25.24 19.03 -6.19
C GLY A 55 -26.11 17.78 -6.23
N SER A 56 -25.54 16.57 -6.23
CA SER A 56 -26.32 15.32 -6.28
C SER A 56 -27.31 15.27 -5.13
N VAL A 57 -28.59 15.03 -5.45
CA VAL A 57 -29.70 14.97 -4.48
C VAL A 57 -29.43 13.89 -3.41
N SER A 58 -28.72 12.81 -3.79
CA SER A 58 -28.31 11.74 -2.90
C SER A 58 -26.78 11.57 -2.87
N GLN A 59 -26.17 11.83 -1.71
CA GLN A 59 -24.75 11.52 -1.45
C GLN A 59 -24.43 10.03 -1.59
N TRP A 60 -25.44 9.16 -1.66
CA TRP A 60 -25.29 7.73 -1.86
C TRP A 60 -24.94 7.35 -3.30
N GLU A 61 -25.25 8.20 -4.29
CA GLU A 61 -24.95 7.96 -5.71
C GLU A 61 -23.48 8.24 -6.06
N VAL A 62 -22.84 9.14 -5.30
CA VAL A 62 -21.46 9.57 -5.57
C VAL A 62 -20.45 8.42 -5.45
N LEU A 63 -20.61 7.56 -4.44
CA LEU A 63 -19.68 6.44 -4.24
C LEU A 63 -19.74 5.41 -5.38
N PRO A 64 -20.90 4.86 -5.77
CA PRO A 64 -21.01 4.00 -6.94
C PRO A 64 -20.39 4.60 -8.20
N LEU A 65 -20.63 5.88 -8.48
CA LEU A 65 -20.03 6.57 -9.65
C LEU A 65 -18.51 6.63 -9.55
N ILE A 66 -17.95 6.97 -8.38
CA ILE A 66 -16.50 6.91 -8.15
C ILE A 66 -15.98 5.50 -8.44
N LEU A 67 -16.61 4.47 -7.87
CA LEU A 67 -16.17 3.08 -8.03
C LEU A 67 -16.28 2.60 -9.48
N MET A 68 -17.29 3.04 -10.22
CA MET A 68 -17.42 2.74 -11.65
C MET A 68 -16.28 3.38 -12.46
N VAL A 69 -16.04 4.68 -12.28
CA VAL A 69 -14.98 5.40 -13.02
C VAL A 69 -13.61 4.82 -12.69
N VAL A 70 -13.33 4.60 -11.41
CA VAL A 70 -12.08 4.00 -10.91
C VAL A 70 -11.89 2.58 -11.48
N GLY A 71 -12.96 1.79 -11.57
CA GLY A 71 -12.96 0.45 -12.16
C GLY A 71 -12.70 0.47 -13.66
N LEU A 72 -13.28 1.43 -14.39
CA LEU A 72 -13.04 1.62 -15.81
C LEU A 72 -11.56 1.94 -16.10
N PHE A 73 -10.93 2.82 -15.31
CA PHE A 73 -9.51 3.11 -15.46
C PHE A 73 -8.63 1.86 -15.23
N ARG A 74 -8.96 1.02 -14.25
CA ARG A 74 -8.26 -0.24 -13.98
C ARG A 74 -8.44 -1.25 -15.09
N TRP A 75 -9.67 -1.43 -15.55
CA TRP A 75 -9.99 -2.34 -16.65
C TRP A 75 -9.29 -1.91 -17.94
N ALA A 76 -9.36 -0.63 -18.29
CA ALA A 76 -8.68 -0.07 -19.45
C ALA A 76 -7.15 -0.20 -19.37
N ALA A 77 -6.57 -0.02 -18.18
CA ALA A 77 -5.14 -0.24 -17.97
C ALA A 77 -4.74 -1.72 -18.20
N GLY A 78 -5.60 -2.67 -17.82
CA GLY A 78 -5.37 -4.11 -18.00
C GLY A 78 -5.41 -4.62 -19.45
N LEU A 79 -5.86 -3.79 -20.40
CA LEU A 79 -5.88 -4.13 -21.83
C LEU A 79 -4.46 -4.21 -22.43
N TRP A 80 -3.49 -3.52 -21.82
CA TRP A 80 -2.09 -3.53 -22.25
C TRP A 80 -1.39 -4.87 -21.95
N GLY A 81 -0.13 -4.99 -22.37
CA GLY A 81 0.72 -6.14 -22.06
C GLY A 81 0.90 -6.38 -20.55
N TYR A 82 1.54 -7.49 -20.20
CA TYR A 82 1.84 -7.87 -18.82
C TYR A 82 3.30 -8.29 -18.65
N SER A 83 3.73 -8.47 -17.40
CA SER A 83 5.09 -8.89 -17.08
C SER A 83 5.40 -10.26 -17.68
N GLY A 84 6.36 -10.29 -18.62
CA GLY A 84 6.82 -11.52 -19.26
C GLY A 84 6.07 -11.95 -20.52
N PHE A 85 5.17 -11.13 -21.06
CA PHE A 85 4.42 -11.45 -22.29
C PHE A 85 5.36 -11.83 -23.44
N GLN A 86 5.24 -13.06 -23.95
CA GLN A 86 6.09 -13.61 -25.03
C GLN A 86 7.60 -13.49 -24.76
N LYS A 87 8.03 -13.70 -23.51
CA LYS A 87 9.45 -13.70 -23.10
C LYS A 87 9.87 -15.07 -22.54
N PRO A 88 10.00 -16.13 -23.38
CA PRO A 88 10.59 -17.39 -22.93
C PRO A 88 12.07 -17.19 -22.50
N PRO A 89 12.65 -18.10 -21.69
CA PRO A 89 12.04 -19.35 -21.23
C PRO A 89 11.16 -19.18 -19.98
N MET A 90 11.44 -18.20 -19.10
CA MET A 90 10.79 -18.11 -17.78
C MET A 90 9.57 -17.18 -17.73
N PHE A 91 9.30 -16.35 -18.75
CA PHE A 91 8.24 -15.34 -18.70
C PHE A 91 8.42 -14.39 -17.48
N GLY A 92 7.34 -14.00 -16.81
CA GLY A 92 7.36 -12.98 -15.74
C GLY A 92 6.27 -13.19 -14.70
N ASP A 93 5.95 -12.13 -13.95
CA ASP A 93 5.06 -12.22 -12.79
C ASP A 93 3.66 -12.76 -13.14
N TYR A 94 3.16 -12.55 -14.37
CA TYR A 94 1.89 -13.13 -14.82
C TYR A 94 1.92 -14.66 -14.79
N GLU A 95 2.99 -15.25 -15.34
CA GLU A 95 3.19 -16.70 -15.37
C GLU A 95 3.41 -17.26 -13.96
N ALA A 96 4.13 -16.53 -13.11
CA ALA A 96 4.30 -16.91 -11.71
C ALA A 96 2.94 -17.09 -10.99
N GLN A 97 2.03 -16.12 -11.14
CA GLN A 97 0.69 -16.21 -10.53
C GLN A 97 -0.16 -17.32 -11.19
N ARG A 98 -0.09 -17.49 -12.52
CA ARG A 98 -0.81 -18.56 -13.22
C ARG A 98 -0.33 -19.93 -12.73
N HIS A 99 0.97 -20.11 -12.62
CA HIS A 99 1.57 -21.34 -12.11
C HIS A 99 1.19 -21.60 -10.65
N TRP A 100 1.09 -20.58 -9.80
CA TRP A 100 0.57 -20.76 -8.44
C TRP A 100 -0.88 -21.25 -8.42
N MET A 101 -1.73 -20.80 -9.35
CA MET A 101 -3.09 -21.33 -9.51
C MET A 101 -3.10 -22.79 -10.01
N GLU A 102 -2.21 -23.13 -10.94
CA GLU A 102 -1.98 -24.52 -11.41
C GLU A 102 -1.57 -25.44 -10.25
N ILE A 103 -0.47 -25.15 -9.56
CA ILE A 103 0.04 -26.05 -8.51
C ILE A 103 -0.96 -26.17 -7.36
N THR A 104 -1.56 -25.06 -6.91
CA THR A 104 -2.46 -25.13 -5.75
C THR A 104 -3.73 -25.93 -6.05
N THR A 105 -4.12 -26.06 -7.32
CA THR A 105 -5.31 -26.82 -7.72
C THR A 105 -5.05 -28.25 -8.13
N GLN A 106 -3.85 -28.55 -8.66
CA GLN A 106 -3.50 -29.84 -9.26
C GLN A 106 -2.67 -30.74 -8.32
N ILE A 107 -1.91 -30.19 -7.38
CA ILE A 107 -1.06 -30.99 -6.48
C ILE A 107 -1.55 -30.96 -5.02
N PRO A 108 -1.27 -32.01 -4.24
CA PRO A 108 -1.59 -32.08 -2.81
C PRO A 108 -0.99 -30.91 -2.01
N VAL A 109 -1.70 -30.45 -0.97
CA VAL A 109 -1.31 -29.32 -0.11
C VAL A 109 0.10 -29.46 0.50
N SER A 110 0.50 -30.68 0.85
CA SER A 110 1.84 -31.01 1.38
C SER A 110 2.98 -30.79 0.38
N GLN A 111 2.70 -30.59 -0.91
CA GLN A 111 3.71 -30.44 -1.95
C GLN A 111 3.83 -28.99 -2.45
N TRP A 112 2.94 -28.08 -2.05
CA TRP A 112 2.87 -26.70 -2.57
C TRP A 112 4.16 -25.89 -2.46
N TYR A 113 4.94 -26.10 -1.39
CA TYR A 113 6.21 -25.38 -1.14
C TYR A 113 7.46 -26.20 -1.51
N PHE A 114 7.28 -27.36 -2.13
CA PHE A 114 8.36 -28.27 -2.53
C PHE A 114 8.43 -28.48 -4.04
N HIS A 115 7.29 -28.39 -4.72
CA HIS A 115 7.18 -28.63 -6.15
C HIS A 115 7.98 -27.64 -7.00
N ASP A 116 8.75 -28.17 -7.95
CA ASP A 116 9.49 -27.48 -9.02
C ASP A 116 9.96 -26.06 -8.65
N LEU A 117 10.82 -25.97 -7.62
CA LEU A 117 11.26 -24.69 -7.06
C LEU A 117 12.00 -23.77 -8.05
N GLN A 118 12.46 -24.31 -9.18
CA GLN A 118 13.15 -23.56 -10.23
C GLN A 118 12.16 -22.88 -11.18
N TRP A 119 10.95 -23.43 -11.34
CA TRP A 119 9.88 -22.84 -12.15
C TRP A 119 8.85 -22.13 -11.29
N TRP A 120 9.11 -20.85 -10.98
CA TRP A 120 8.18 -19.98 -10.23
C TRP A 120 7.57 -20.63 -8.97
N GLY A 121 8.41 -21.26 -8.15
CA GLY A 121 7.98 -21.87 -6.88
C GLY A 121 7.21 -20.90 -5.98
N LEU A 122 6.36 -21.45 -5.11
CA LEU A 122 5.51 -20.66 -4.23
C LEU A 122 6.34 -19.95 -3.15
N ASP A 123 6.48 -18.63 -3.28
CA ASP A 123 7.33 -17.80 -2.41
C ASP A 123 6.55 -16.95 -1.39
N TYR A 124 5.22 -16.99 -1.46
CA TYR A 124 4.35 -16.16 -0.61
C TYR A 124 3.68 -16.99 0.48
N PRO A 125 3.25 -16.35 1.58
CA PRO A 125 2.66 -17.08 2.70
C PRO A 125 1.28 -17.66 2.37
N PRO A 126 0.71 -18.52 3.26
CA PRO A 126 -0.41 -19.38 2.93
C PRO A 126 -1.67 -18.69 2.40
N LEU A 127 -1.96 -17.45 2.78
CA LEU A 127 -3.15 -16.77 2.29
C LEU A 127 -3.06 -16.49 0.78
N THR A 128 -1.86 -16.28 0.24
CA THR A 128 -1.67 -16.21 -1.23
C THR A 128 -1.92 -17.57 -1.87
N ALA A 129 -1.46 -18.66 -1.23
CA ALA A 129 -1.71 -20.01 -1.73
C ALA A 129 -3.21 -20.31 -1.79
N TYR A 130 -3.95 -19.99 -0.72
CA TYR A 130 -5.41 -20.17 -0.68
C TYR A 130 -6.14 -19.25 -1.67
N HIS A 131 -5.64 -18.03 -1.86
CA HIS A 131 -6.17 -17.12 -2.87
C HIS A 131 -5.96 -17.68 -4.29
N SER A 132 -4.76 -18.17 -4.59
CA SER A 132 -4.42 -18.80 -5.87
C SER A 132 -5.23 -20.07 -6.09
N TRP A 133 -5.44 -20.88 -5.04
CA TRP A 133 -6.30 -22.05 -5.09
C TRP A 133 -7.74 -21.70 -5.45
N LEU A 134 -8.32 -20.68 -4.80
CA LEU A 134 -9.68 -20.25 -5.07
C LEU A 134 -9.83 -19.71 -6.50
N CYS A 135 -8.92 -18.84 -6.94
CA CYS A 135 -8.91 -18.33 -8.31
C CYS A 135 -8.71 -19.47 -9.33
N GLY A 136 -7.75 -20.36 -9.09
CA GLY A 136 -7.52 -21.52 -9.94
C GLY A 136 -8.75 -22.41 -10.04
N LYS A 137 -9.42 -22.74 -8.93
CA LYS A 137 -10.65 -23.55 -8.97
C LYS A 137 -11.77 -22.88 -9.76
N ILE A 138 -11.97 -21.57 -9.61
CA ILE A 138 -12.96 -20.83 -10.42
C ILE A 138 -12.57 -20.87 -11.90
N GLY A 139 -11.29 -20.68 -12.21
CA GLY A 139 -10.81 -20.70 -13.58
C GLY A 139 -10.89 -22.08 -14.24
N THR A 140 -10.58 -23.16 -13.52
CA THR A 140 -10.75 -24.55 -13.99
C THR A 140 -12.21 -24.89 -14.32
N LEU A 141 -13.18 -24.26 -13.65
CA LEU A 141 -14.61 -24.42 -13.99
C LEU A 141 -14.98 -23.75 -15.32
N ILE A 142 -14.20 -22.76 -15.76
CA ILE A 142 -14.40 -22.07 -17.04
C ILE A 142 -13.65 -22.81 -18.14
N ASP A 143 -12.35 -23.02 -17.95
CA ASP A 143 -11.50 -23.79 -18.84
C ASP A 143 -10.41 -24.52 -18.02
N PRO A 144 -10.43 -25.87 -17.98
CA PRO A 144 -9.44 -26.64 -17.24
C PRO A 144 -8.03 -26.57 -17.85
N THR A 145 -7.90 -26.28 -19.14
CA THR A 145 -6.60 -26.26 -19.85
C THR A 145 -5.69 -25.12 -19.39
N TRP A 146 -6.25 -24.07 -18.79
CA TRP A 146 -5.50 -22.93 -18.25
C TRP A 146 -4.55 -23.28 -17.09
N PHE A 147 -4.87 -24.35 -16.36
CA PHE A 147 -4.19 -24.76 -15.13
C PHE A 147 -3.87 -26.25 -15.12
N GLU A 148 -3.71 -26.85 -16.29
CA GLU A 148 -3.28 -28.24 -16.42
C GLU A 148 -1.79 -28.37 -16.11
N LEU A 149 -1.45 -29.35 -15.26
CA LEU A 149 -0.10 -29.48 -14.72
C LEU A 149 0.92 -29.73 -15.84
N TYR A 150 1.99 -28.95 -15.88
CA TYR A 150 3.09 -28.97 -16.86
C TYR A 150 2.73 -28.51 -18.29
N THR A 151 1.54 -28.80 -18.79
CA THR A 151 1.14 -28.48 -20.18
C THR A 151 0.75 -27.01 -20.36
N SER A 152 0.19 -26.38 -19.33
CA SER A 152 -0.31 -25.00 -19.38
C SER A 152 0.75 -23.92 -19.17
N ARG A 153 2.03 -24.32 -19.03
CA ARG A 153 3.17 -23.40 -18.78
C ARG A 153 3.36 -22.43 -19.95
N GLY A 154 3.41 -21.14 -19.62
CA GLY A 154 3.59 -20.09 -20.62
C GLY A 154 2.40 -19.89 -21.58
N SER A 155 1.18 -20.27 -21.17
CA SER A 155 -0.01 -20.09 -21.99
C SER A 155 -0.29 -18.61 -22.29
N ASP A 156 -0.40 -18.29 -23.57
CA ASP A 156 -0.72 -16.96 -24.10
C ASP A 156 -2.21 -16.79 -24.46
N ASP A 157 -3.09 -17.65 -23.95
CA ASP A 157 -4.54 -17.60 -24.24
C ASP A 157 -5.14 -16.21 -23.91
N PRO A 158 -5.74 -15.51 -24.88
CA PRO A 158 -6.38 -14.20 -24.67
C PRO A 158 -7.51 -14.23 -23.64
N THR A 159 -8.25 -15.33 -23.53
CA THR A 159 -9.34 -15.51 -22.57
C THR A 159 -8.82 -15.74 -21.15
N LEU A 160 -7.73 -16.50 -21.00
CA LEU A 160 -6.98 -16.61 -19.75
C LEU A 160 -6.45 -15.24 -19.29
N LYS A 161 -5.95 -14.40 -20.21
CA LYS A 161 -5.58 -13.02 -19.91
C LYS A 161 -6.74 -12.24 -19.29
N ILE A 162 -7.93 -12.31 -19.89
CA ILE A 162 -9.13 -11.62 -19.37
C ILE A 162 -9.49 -12.13 -17.97
N PHE A 163 -9.52 -13.45 -17.78
CA PHE A 163 -9.80 -14.07 -16.49
C PHE A 163 -8.82 -13.59 -15.41
N MET A 164 -7.53 -13.66 -15.69
CA MET A 164 -6.46 -13.23 -14.78
C MET A 164 -6.55 -11.73 -14.46
N ARG A 165 -6.89 -10.86 -15.42
CA ARG A 165 -7.13 -9.43 -15.13
C ARG A 165 -8.35 -9.22 -14.25
N ALA A 166 -9.41 -10.00 -14.45
CA ALA A 166 -10.62 -9.95 -13.64
C ALA A 166 -10.35 -10.40 -12.19
N THR A 167 -9.54 -11.44 -11.95
CA THR A 167 -9.20 -11.89 -10.58
C THR A 167 -8.49 -10.80 -9.78
N VAL A 168 -7.57 -10.03 -10.39
CA VAL A 168 -6.92 -8.89 -9.73
C VAL A 168 -7.95 -7.83 -9.31
N ILE A 169 -8.85 -7.44 -10.22
CA ILE A 169 -9.88 -6.43 -9.96
C ILE A 169 -10.86 -6.91 -8.89
N VAL A 170 -11.37 -8.14 -8.99
CA VAL A 170 -12.29 -8.71 -8.01
C VAL A 170 -11.65 -8.73 -6.62
N SER A 171 -10.39 -9.16 -6.52
CA SER A 171 -9.67 -9.23 -5.25
C SER A 171 -9.46 -7.85 -4.63
N GLU A 172 -9.12 -6.84 -5.44
CA GLU A 172 -9.01 -5.47 -4.99
C GLU A 172 -10.37 -4.92 -4.50
N TYR A 173 -11.45 -5.19 -5.22
CA TYR A 173 -12.81 -4.74 -4.86
C TYR A 173 -13.37 -5.42 -3.63
N LEU A 174 -12.92 -6.64 -3.31
CA LEU A 174 -13.29 -7.34 -2.08
C LEU A 174 -12.50 -6.84 -0.87
N ILE A 175 -11.24 -6.43 -1.04
CA ILE A 175 -10.32 -6.18 0.09
C ILE A 175 -9.88 -4.71 0.18
N TYR A 176 -9.24 -4.17 -0.85
CA TYR A 176 -8.66 -2.82 -0.82
C TYR A 176 -9.73 -1.72 -0.90
N ILE A 177 -10.67 -1.82 -1.86
CA ILE A 177 -11.69 -0.78 -2.07
C ILE A 177 -12.54 -0.55 -0.81
N PRO A 178 -13.09 -1.59 -0.14
CA PRO A 178 -13.87 -1.38 1.08
C PRO A 178 -13.01 -0.82 2.20
N ALA A 179 -11.76 -1.29 2.35
CA ALA A 179 -10.83 -0.78 3.35
C ALA A 179 -10.54 0.73 3.14
N ALA A 180 -10.28 1.15 1.90
CA ALA A 180 -10.03 2.53 1.53
C ALA A 180 -11.24 3.43 1.76
N VAL A 181 -12.43 3.01 1.31
CA VAL A 181 -13.68 3.76 1.53
C VAL A 181 -13.96 3.94 3.02
N VAL A 182 -13.85 2.88 3.81
CA VAL A 182 -14.11 2.92 5.26
C VAL A 182 -13.05 3.75 5.98
N PHE A 183 -11.77 3.59 5.63
CA PHE A 183 -10.68 4.37 6.20
C PHE A 183 -10.88 5.86 5.92
N VAL A 184 -11.05 6.27 4.65
CA VAL A 184 -11.17 7.68 4.27
C VAL A 184 -12.37 8.33 4.97
N ARG A 185 -13.52 7.66 5.01
CA ARG A 185 -14.71 8.16 5.73
C ARG A 185 -14.44 8.36 7.22
N ARG A 186 -13.79 7.39 7.89
CA ARG A 186 -13.47 7.49 9.32
C ARG A 186 -12.42 8.55 9.60
N PHE A 187 -11.33 8.56 8.82
CA PHE A 187 -10.19 9.43 9.03
C PHE A 187 -10.53 10.89 8.74
N SER A 188 -11.27 11.14 7.66
CA SER A 188 -11.78 12.48 7.34
C SER A 188 -12.70 13.00 8.44
N ARG A 189 -13.64 12.17 8.93
CA ARG A 189 -14.53 12.53 10.03
C ARG A 189 -13.76 12.81 11.33
N HIS A 190 -12.77 11.99 11.66
CA HIS A 190 -11.91 12.20 12.83
C HIS A 190 -11.14 13.53 12.75
N ASN A 191 -10.78 13.98 11.55
CA ASN A 191 -10.08 15.24 11.31
C ASN A 191 -11.02 16.44 11.04
N GLY A 192 -12.34 16.27 11.15
CA GLY A 192 -13.32 17.35 10.90
C GLY A 192 -13.42 17.79 9.43
N ILE A 193 -13.06 16.90 8.49
CA ILE A 193 -13.06 17.19 7.05
C ILE A 193 -14.45 16.95 6.46
N PRO A 194 -15.01 17.88 5.66
CA PRO A 194 -16.31 17.69 4.99
C PRO A 194 -16.31 16.47 4.05
N THR A 195 -17.46 15.81 3.95
CA THR A 195 -17.66 14.61 3.11
C THR A 195 -17.23 14.82 1.66
N TRP A 196 -17.52 16.00 1.09
CA TRP A 196 -17.09 16.38 -0.26
C TRP A 196 -15.57 16.28 -0.46
N THR A 197 -14.82 16.87 0.46
CA THR A 197 -13.34 16.85 0.44
C THR A 197 -12.82 15.42 0.65
N ALA A 198 -13.52 14.61 1.45
CA ALA A 198 -13.21 13.19 1.64
C ALA A 198 -13.40 12.39 0.34
N TRP A 199 -14.44 12.67 -0.44
CA TRP A 199 -14.65 12.04 -1.75
C TRP A 199 -13.55 12.36 -2.74
N MET A 200 -13.12 13.63 -2.80
CA MET A 200 -11.99 14.03 -3.63
C MET A 200 -10.70 13.31 -3.21
N ALA A 201 -10.44 13.19 -1.90
CA ALA A 201 -9.28 12.45 -1.40
C ALA A 201 -9.37 10.96 -1.77
N LEU A 202 -10.55 10.35 -1.66
CA LEU A 202 -10.77 8.96 -2.05
C LEU A 202 -10.45 8.74 -3.53
N VAL A 203 -10.91 9.61 -4.44
CA VAL A 203 -10.59 9.49 -5.87
C VAL A 203 -9.09 9.60 -6.11
N ALA A 204 -8.40 10.54 -5.46
CA ALA A 204 -6.95 10.67 -5.59
C ALA A 204 -6.18 9.44 -5.08
N ILE A 205 -6.65 8.80 -3.98
CA ILE A 205 -6.08 7.56 -3.44
C ILE A 205 -6.34 6.39 -4.40
N LEU A 206 -7.57 6.24 -4.90
CA LEU A 206 -7.94 5.12 -5.76
C LEU A 206 -7.36 5.23 -7.18
N LEU A 207 -7.06 6.43 -7.66
CA LEU A 207 -6.40 6.67 -8.95
C LEU A 207 -4.87 6.76 -8.85
N GLN A 208 -4.28 6.35 -7.73
CA GLN A 208 -2.83 6.34 -7.57
C GLN A 208 -2.15 5.57 -8.73
N PRO A 209 -1.25 6.20 -9.51
CA PRO A 209 -0.75 5.61 -10.76
C PRO A 209 0.11 4.36 -10.50
N ALA A 210 0.96 4.41 -9.48
CA ALA A 210 1.86 3.32 -9.11
C ALA A 210 1.10 1.99 -8.83
N THR A 211 0.00 2.04 -8.08
CA THR A 211 -0.80 0.84 -7.79
C THR A 211 -1.51 0.32 -9.03
N ILE A 212 -2.07 1.20 -9.86
CA ILE A 212 -2.72 0.79 -11.13
C ILE A 212 -1.71 0.12 -12.06
N LEU A 213 -0.53 0.71 -12.24
CA LEU A 213 0.52 0.20 -13.13
C LEU A 213 1.05 -1.16 -12.68
N ILE A 214 1.30 -1.34 -11.38
CA ILE A 214 1.89 -2.58 -10.89
C ILE A 214 0.86 -3.71 -10.80
N ASP A 215 -0.34 -3.45 -10.28
CA ASP A 215 -1.32 -4.54 -10.10
C ASP A 215 -2.06 -4.86 -11.40
N HIS A 216 -2.58 -3.85 -12.10
CA HIS A 216 -3.46 -4.07 -13.25
C HIS A 216 -2.74 -4.13 -14.59
N VAL A 217 -1.50 -3.62 -14.70
CA VAL A 217 -0.72 -3.68 -15.94
C VAL A 217 0.42 -4.69 -15.83
N HIS A 218 1.33 -4.53 -14.87
CA HIS A 218 2.44 -5.46 -14.65
C HIS A 218 1.98 -6.85 -14.17
N PHE A 219 0.82 -6.94 -13.51
CA PHE A 219 0.19 -8.16 -12.98
C PHE A 219 0.69 -8.58 -11.59
N GLN A 220 0.08 -8.00 -10.55
CA GLN A 220 0.36 -8.29 -9.15
C GLN A 220 -0.89 -8.17 -8.28
N TYR A 221 -0.89 -8.84 -7.14
CA TYR A 221 -1.94 -8.75 -6.11
C TYR A 221 -1.50 -7.91 -4.90
N ASN A 222 -0.84 -6.77 -5.07
CA ASN A 222 -0.34 -6.00 -3.93
C ASN A 222 -1.46 -5.33 -3.13
N THR A 223 -2.51 -4.89 -3.82
CA THR A 223 -3.69 -4.24 -3.24
C THR A 223 -4.41 -5.12 -2.22
N VAL A 224 -4.37 -6.45 -2.34
CA VAL A 224 -4.93 -7.35 -1.32
C VAL A 224 -4.20 -7.20 0.01
N MET A 225 -2.87 -7.31 0.01
CA MET A 225 -2.05 -7.08 1.21
C MET A 225 -2.21 -5.64 1.73
N LEU A 226 -2.11 -4.64 0.86
CA LEU A 226 -2.28 -3.23 1.24
C LEU A 226 -3.68 -2.95 1.81
N GLY A 227 -4.71 -3.64 1.30
CA GLY A 227 -6.08 -3.55 1.78
C GLY A 227 -6.24 -4.11 3.18
N PHE A 228 -5.60 -5.24 3.49
CA PHE A 228 -5.53 -5.76 4.87
C PHE A 228 -4.77 -4.83 5.82
N VAL A 229 -3.65 -4.24 5.39
CA VAL A 229 -2.94 -3.21 6.18
C VAL A 229 -3.85 -1.99 6.44
N LEU A 230 -4.57 -1.53 5.41
CA LEU A 230 -5.48 -0.40 5.52
C LEU A 230 -6.70 -0.71 6.40
N ALA A 231 -7.24 -1.93 6.34
CA ALA A 231 -8.28 -2.42 7.21
C ALA A 231 -7.81 -2.51 8.66
N SER A 232 -6.55 -2.90 8.89
CA SER A 232 -5.92 -2.89 10.21
C SER A 232 -5.81 -1.47 10.76
N MET A 233 -5.26 -0.53 9.97
CA MET A 233 -5.15 0.89 10.35
C MET A 233 -6.53 1.53 10.59
N SER A 234 -7.53 1.20 9.77
CA SER A 234 -8.92 1.63 9.93
C SER A 234 -9.58 1.09 11.20
N SER A 235 -9.19 -0.11 11.62
CA SER A 235 -9.64 -0.74 12.87
C SER A 235 -8.95 -0.11 14.09
N MET A 236 -7.66 0.23 14.01
CA MET A 236 -6.94 1.03 15.01
C MET A 236 -7.61 2.39 15.23
N LEU A 237 -7.92 3.10 14.14
CA LEU A 237 -8.63 4.38 14.16
C LEU A 237 -10.01 4.29 14.82
N ALA A 238 -10.68 3.14 14.70
CA ALA A 238 -11.97 2.88 15.33
C ALA A 238 -11.88 2.31 16.75
N GLY A 239 -10.67 2.13 17.31
CA GLY A 239 -10.47 1.51 18.63
C GLY A 239 -10.77 0.01 18.68
N ARG A 240 -10.86 -0.67 17.52
CA ARG A 240 -11.14 -2.10 17.39
C ARG A 240 -9.84 -2.89 17.28
N PHE A 241 -9.09 -2.94 18.37
CA PHE A 241 -7.71 -3.46 18.37
C PHE A 241 -7.59 -4.95 18.01
N LEU A 242 -8.58 -5.77 18.38
CA LEU A 242 -8.58 -7.20 18.05
C LEU A 242 -8.69 -7.42 16.52
N TRP A 243 -9.64 -6.72 15.88
CA TRP A 243 -9.78 -6.73 14.42
C TRP A 243 -8.55 -6.16 13.71
N SER A 244 -7.90 -5.15 14.30
CA SER A 244 -6.63 -4.64 13.78
C SER A 244 -5.55 -5.73 13.75
N ALA A 245 -5.41 -6.52 14.81
CA ALA A 245 -4.48 -7.65 14.84
C ALA A 245 -4.84 -8.70 13.77
N VAL A 246 -6.11 -9.12 13.69
CA VAL A 246 -6.58 -10.10 12.70
C VAL A 246 -6.28 -9.65 11.27
N PHE A 247 -6.62 -8.41 10.90
CA PHE A 247 -6.34 -7.90 9.57
C PHE A 247 -4.84 -7.77 9.29
N PHE A 248 -4.03 -7.43 10.30
CA PHE A 248 -2.59 -7.36 10.10
C PHE A 248 -1.96 -8.75 9.92
N VAL A 249 -2.43 -9.76 10.65
CA VAL A 249 -2.05 -11.17 10.41
C VAL A 249 -2.46 -11.61 9.01
N ALA A 250 -3.64 -11.23 8.53
CA ALA A 250 -4.05 -11.50 7.14
C ALA A 250 -3.12 -10.81 6.11
N ALA A 251 -2.69 -9.56 6.36
CA ALA A 251 -1.72 -8.89 5.51
C ALA A 251 -0.38 -9.64 5.42
N LEU A 252 0.15 -10.07 6.58
CA LEU A 252 1.36 -10.88 6.67
C LEU A 252 1.18 -12.25 6.01
N GLY A 253 0.00 -12.86 6.17
CA GLY A 253 -0.36 -14.12 5.55
C GLY A 253 -0.50 -14.05 4.03
N PHE A 254 -0.70 -12.85 3.47
CA PHE A 254 -0.79 -12.65 2.02
C PHE A 254 0.57 -12.32 1.41
N LYS A 255 1.26 -11.29 1.91
CA LYS A 255 2.63 -10.94 1.48
C LYS A 255 3.46 -10.52 2.68
N GLN A 256 4.59 -11.18 2.89
CA GLN A 256 5.54 -10.92 3.97
C GLN A 256 6.09 -9.48 3.97
N MET A 257 6.04 -8.79 2.83
CA MET A 257 6.41 -7.36 2.73
C MET A 257 5.58 -6.46 3.66
N ALA A 258 4.40 -6.90 4.12
CA ALA A 258 3.63 -6.20 5.16
C ALA A 258 4.41 -6.01 6.48
N LEU A 259 5.53 -6.73 6.69
CA LEU A 259 6.44 -6.53 7.82
C LEU A 259 6.99 -5.10 7.90
N TYR A 260 7.00 -4.34 6.81
CA TYR A 260 7.42 -2.93 6.84
C TYR A 260 6.52 -2.07 7.77
N TYR A 261 5.30 -2.54 8.07
CA TYR A 261 4.38 -1.86 8.99
C TYR A 261 4.35 -2.49 10.38
N SER A 262 5.01 -3.64 10.59
CA SER A 262 4.89 -4.44 11.82
C SER A 262 5.25 -3.66 13.07
N PHE A 263 6.36 -2.90 13.03
CA PHE A 263 6.77 -2.04 14.14
C PHE A 263 5.75 -0.95 14.44
N SER A 264 5.14 -0.32 13.43
CA SER A 264 4.11 0.70 13.67
C SER A 264 2.83 0.11 14.24
N VAL A 265 2.43 -1.06 13.75
CA VAL A 265 1.29 -1.80 14.32
C VAL A 265 1.56 -2.15 15.78
N PHE A 266 2.72 -2.74 16.05
CA PHE A 266 3.14 -3.13 17.38
C PHE A 266 3.21 -1.92 18.33
N SER A 267 3.92 -0.85 17.97
CA SER A 267 4.09 0.34 18.80
C SER A 267 2.77 1.03 19.10
N PHE A 268 1.85 1.12 18.13
CA PHE A 268 0.53 1.70 18.38
C PHE A 268 -0.32 0.84 19.32
N LEU A 269 -0.39 -0.47 19.09
CA LEU A 269 -1.20 -1.38 19.89
C LEU A 269 -0.65 -1.51 21.31
N LEU A 270 0.67 -1.66 21.45
CA LEU A 270 1.33 -1.70 22.75
C LEU A 270 1.19 -0.36 23.49
N GLY A 271 1.43 0.77 22.82
CA GLY A 271 1.23 2.10 23.40
C GLY A 271 -0.22 2.29 23.88
N SER A 272 -1.20 1.81 23.11
CA SER A 272 -2.62 1.80 23.50
C SER A 272 -2.93 0.91 24.70
N CYS A 273 -2.07 -0.06 25.03
CA CYS A 273 -2.18 -0.90 26.22
C CYS A 273 -1.39 -0.36 27.41
N VAL A 274 -0.36 0.45 27.19
CA VAL A 274 0.52 0.98 28.24
C VAL A 274 0.07 2.36 28.73
N PHE A 275 -0.53 3.18 27.85
CA PHE A 275 -0.89 4.57 28.16
C PHE A 275 -2.40 4.82 27.99
N PRO A 276 -3.22 4.59 29.04
CA PRO A 276 -2.89 4.06 30.36
C PRO A 276 -2.81 2.52 30.37
N LEU A 277 -2.22 1.95 31.44
CA LEU A 277 -2.00 0.51 31.59
C LEU A 277 -3.32 -0.26 31.57
N LYS A 278 -3.46 -1.18 30.61
CA LYS A 278 -4.63 -2.01 30.34
C LYS A 278 -4.19 -3.45 30.03
N PRO A 279 -3.79 -4.24 31.04
CA PRO A 279 -3.26 -5.60 30.84
C PRO A 279 -4.26 -6.54 30.16
N GLY A 280 -5.57 -6.42 30.46
CA GLY A 280 -6.60 -7.22 29.80
C GLY A 280 -6.66 -6.98 28.28
N ARG A 281 -6.48 -5.73 27.84
CA ARG A 281 -6.41 -5.39 26.40
C ARG A 281 -5.18 -6.02 25.75
N PHE A 282 -4.03 -5.95 26.42
CA PHE A 282 -2.80 -6.58 25.93
C PHE A 282 -3.00 -8.09 25.72
N LEU A 283 -3.52 -8.78 26.74
CA LEU A 283 -3.80 -10.21 26.65
C LEU A 283 -4.81 -10.54 25.54
N SER A 284 -5.89 -9.77 25.40
CA SER A 284 -6.87 -9.98 24.32
C SER A 284 -6.26 -9.80 22.92
N ILE A 285 -5.39 -8.81 22.73
CA ILE A 285 -4.70 -8.59 21.45
C ILE A 285 -3.72 -9.74 21.18
N ALA A 286 -2.96 -10.18 22.18
CA ALA A 286 -2.03 -11.30 22.05
C ALA A 286 -2.76 -12.59 21.66
N VAL A 287 -3.84 -12.94 22.39
CA VAL A 287 -4.68 -14.11 22.09
C VAL A 287 -5.29 -14.00 20.69
N ALA A 288 -5.86 -12.84 20.32
CA ALA A 288 -6.41 -12.65 18.98
C ALA A 288 -5.36 -12.82 17.88
N THR A 289 -4.12 -12.39 18.12
CA THR A 289 -3.01 -12.55 17.16
C THR A 289 -2.62 -14.01 17.01
N VAL A 290 -2.46 -14.75 18.12
CA VAL A 290 -2.13 -16.18 18.11
C VAL A 290 -3.23 -16.99 17.42
N VAL A 291 -4.50 -16.74 17.76
CA VAL A 291 -5.64 -17.40 17.13
C VAL A 291 -5.70 -17.10 15.63
N ALA A 292 -5.45 -15.86 15.21
CA ALA A 292 -5.43 -15.51 13.80
C ALA A 292 -4.33 -16.25 13.02
N PHE A 293 -3.11 -16.37 13.57
CA PHE A 293 -2.03 -17.15 12.97
C PHE A 293 -2.36 -18.65 12.93
N ALA A 294 -2.91 -19.18 14.02
CA ALA A 294 -3.32 -20.57 14.09
C ALA A 294 -4.37 -20.89 13.00
N LEU A 295 -5.40 -20.05 12.86
CA LEU A 295 -6.44 -20.21 11.83
C LEU A 295 -5.88 -20.08 10.40
N LEU A 296 -4.92 -19.19 10.18
CA LEU A 296 -4.27 -19.02 8.87
C LEU A 296 -3.49 -20.27 8.44
N ILE A 297 -2.76 -20.88 9.38
CA ILE A 297 -1.86 -22.01 9.11
C ILE A 297 -2.60 -23.37 9.19
N LEU A 298 -3.76 -23.41 9.87
CA LEU A 298 -4.51 -24.64 10.12
C LEU A 298 -4.82 -25.47 8.84
N PRO A 299 -5.31 -24.90 7.72
CA PRO A 299 -5.58 -25.70 6.52
C PRO A 299 -4.32 -26.37 5.95
N LEU A 300 -3.17 -25.69 6.01
CA LEU A 300 -1.88 -26.23 5.58
C LEU A 300 -1.47 -27.41 6.47
N VAL A 301 -1.61 -27.28 7.78
CA VAL A 301 -1.28 -28.34 8.76
C VAL A 301 -2.19 -29.55 8.58
N LEU A 302 -3.51 -29.33 8.54
CA LEU A 302 -4.47 -30.42 8.36
C LEU A 302 -4.32 -31.10 7.00
N GLY A 303 -4.09 -30.34 5.93
CA GLY A 303 -3.82 -30.89 4.60
C GLY A 303 -2.55 -31.73 4.57
N THR A 304 -1.51 -31.31 5.28
CA THR A 304 -0.25 -32.06 5.39
C THR A 304 -0.44 -33.38 6.15
N LEU A 305 -1.11 -33.34 7.30
CA LEU A 305 -1.41 -34.55 8.08
C LEU A 305 -2.30 -35.53 7.30
N TYR A 306 -3.29 -35.01 6.58
CA TYR A 306 -4.19 -35.82 5.75
C TYR A 306 -3.44 -36.52 4.61
N ASN A 307 -2.54 -35.82 3.93
CA ASN A 307 -1.72 -36.38 2.86
C ASN A 307 -0.72 -37.41 3.40
N ALA A 308 -0.05 -37.11 4.51
CA ALA A 308 0.86 -38.05 5.18
C ALA A 308 0.13 -39.34 5.60
N HIS A 309 -1.09 -39.23 6.13
CA HIS A 309 -1.91 -40.40 6.48
C HIS A 309 -2.29 -41.26 5.26
N ARG A 310 -2.37 -40.67 4.07
CA ARG A 310 -2.60 -41.37 2.80
C ARG A 310 -1.31 -41.89 2.14
N GLY A 311 -0.15 -41.73 2.77
CA GLY A 311 1.14 -42.11 2.20
C GLY A 311 1.58 -41.21 1.03
N ILE A 312 1.15 -39.95 1.00
CA ILE A 312 1.58 -38.97 0.01
C ILE A 312 2.75 -38.17 0.57
N ASP A 313 3.92 -38.35 -0.01
CA ASP A 313 5.13 -37.64 0.40
C ASP A 313 5.15 -36.17 -0.06
N ALA A 314 5.74 -35.31 0.76
CA ALA A 314 5.90 -33.88 0.45
C ALA A 314 6.90 -33.63 -0.70
N ARG A 315 7.83 -34.57 -0.92
CA ARG A 315 8.83 -34.55 -1.99
C ARG A 315 8.75 -35.84 -2.79
N SER A 316 7.81 -35.92 -3.73
CA SER A 316 7.65 -37.08 -4.61
C SER A 316 8.90 -37.40 -5.45
N ASP A 317 9.75 -36.40 -5.67
CA ASP A 317 10.86 -36.48 -6.62
C ASP A 317 12.19 -36.86 -5.96
N TYR A 318 12.16 -37.24 -4.67
CA TYR A 318 13.36 -37.55 -3.88
C TYR A 318 13.26 -38.94 -3.24
N ASP A 319 14.03 -39.89 -3.78
CA ASP A 319 14.16 -41.24 -3.24
C ASP A 319 15.31 -41.29 -2.23
N GLY A 320 15.03 -41.01 -0.95
CA GLY A 320 16.06 -41.07 0.09
C GLY A 320 15.57 -40.66 1.48
N PRO A 321 16.41 -40.78 2.53
CA PRO A 321 16.08 -40.27 3.85
C PRO A 321 15.86 -38.74 3.79
N PRO A 322 14.94 -38.18 4.59
CA PRO A 322 14.62 -36.77 4.55
C PRO A 322 15.88 -35.91 4.61
N PRO A 323 16.10 -34.99 3.66
CA PRO A 323 17.26 -34.12 3.70
C PRO A 323 17.19 -33.20 4.93
N PRO A 324 18.34 -32.66 5.39
CA PRO A 324 18.35 -31.75 6.53
C PRO A 324 17.42 -30.55 6.28
N LEU A 325 16.78 -30.09 7.35
CA LEU A 325 15.86 -28.96 7.28
C LEU A 325 16.60 -27.71 6.77
N PRO A 326 16.02 -26.95 5.82
CA PRO A 326 16.69 -25.80 5.20
C PRO A 326 16.94 -24.65 6.19
N LEU A 327 16.14 -24.59 7.26
CA LEU A 327 16.40 -23.75 8.41
C LEU A 327 16.51 -24.63 9.64
N PHE A 328 17.42 -24.26 10.53
CA PHE A 328 17.71 -25.01 11.75
C PHE A 328 18.08 -26.49 11.49
N PRO A 329 19.16 -26.79 10.72
CA PRO A 329 19.54 -28.17 10.39
C PRO A 329 19.76 -29.07 11.61
N TRP A 330 20.19 -28.49 12.74
CA TRP A 330 20.37 -29.17 14.02
C TRP A 330 19.10 -29.80 14.59
N LEU A 331 17.91 -29.36 14.15
CA LEU A 331 16.65 -29.99 14.54
C LEU A 331 16.46 -31.36 13.88
N THR A 332 17.05 -31.60 12.70
CA THR A 332 16.94 -32.90 12.01
C THR A 332 17.56 -34.03 12.83
N ASP A 333 18.60 -33.76 13.61
CA ASP A 333 19.26 -34.77 14.46
C ASP A 333 18.48 -35.09 15.75
N ILE A 334 17.53 -34.22 16.12
CA ILE A 334 16.76 -34.32 17.38
C ILE A 334 15.35 -34.87 17.13
N LEU A 335 14.74 -34.51 16.00
CA LEU A 335 13.38 -34.88 15.67
C LEU A 335 13.33 -36.30 15.11
N ASP A 336 12.38 -37.10 15.60
CA ASP A 336 12.10 -38.41 15.01
C ASP A 336 11.42 -38.21 13.65
N THR A 337 12.13 -38.56 12.57
CA THR A 337 11.65 -38.43 11.19
C THR A 337 10.47 -39.35 10.89
N ASN A 338 10.22 -40.37 11.72
CA ASN A 338 9.08 -41.29 11.57
C ASN A 338 7.84 -40.84 12.36
N ALA A 339 7.94 -39.76 13.14
CA ALA A 339 6.83 -39.30 13.96
C ALA A 339 5.75 -38.59 13.13
N ILE A 340 4.49 -38.69 13.58
CA ILE A 340 3.32 -38.10 12.91
C ILE A 340 3.43 -36.57 12.74
N TYR A 341 4.15 -35.89 13.62
CA TYR A 341 4.32 -34.43 13.57
C TYR A 341 5.41 -33.99 12.57
N TYR A 342 6.31 -34.89 12.16
CA TYR A 342 7.48 -34.52 11.35
C TYR A 342 7.11 -33.89 10.00
N PRO A 343 6.15 -34.42 9.21
CA PRO A 343 5.74 -33.79 7.94
C PRO A 343 5.24 -32.35 8.12
N VAL A 344 4.59 -32.06 9.25
CA VAL A 344 4.13 -30.70 9.57
C VAL A 344 5.31 -29.78 9.85
N VAL A 345 6.30 -30.25 10.62
CA VAL A 345 7.51 -29.47 10.89
C VAL A 345 8.26 -29.19 9.59
N GLU A 346 8.45 -30.21 8.75
CA GLU A 346 9.12 -30.05 7.45
C GLU A 346 8.40 -29.03 6.56
N GLN A 347 7.08 -29.16 6.40
CA GLN A 347 6.25 -28.23 5.62
C GLN A 347 6.38 -26.79 6.12
N LEU A 348 6.29 -26.58 7.44
CA LEU A 348 6.34 -25.22 8.01
C LEU A 348 7.73 -24.61 7.89
N VAL A 349 8.78 -25.39 8.10
CA VAL A 349 10.17 -24.92 7.96
C VAL A 349 10.47 -24.57 6.49
N GLN A 350 10.08 -25.43 5.55
CA GLN A 350 10.23 -25.16 4.12
C GLN A 350 9.45 -23.91 3.71
N MET A 351 8.19 -23.78 4.15
CA MET A 351 7.37 -22.59 3.89
C MET A 351 8.07 -21.31 4.38
N VAL A 352 8.60 -21.31 5.61
CA VAL A 352 9.32 -20.14 6.15
C VAL A 352 10.58 -19.83 5.35
N HIS A 353 11.32 -20.86 4.94
CA HIS A 353 12.51 -20.72 4.08
C HIS A 353 12.18 -20.09 2.71
N ARG A 354 11.05 -20.46 2.11
CA ARG A 354 10.57 -19.87 0.84
C ARG A 354 10.11 -18.42 1.02
N ILE A 355 9.38 -18.13 2.09
CA ILE A 355 8.88 -16.78 2.38
C ILE A 355 10.04 -15.80 2.64
N PHE A 356 11.11 -16.26 3.29
CA PHE A 356 12.28 -15.46 3.65
C PHE A 356 13.56 -16.03 3.02
N PRO A 357 13.85 -15.71 1.74
CA PRO A 357 15.04 -16.20 1.06
C PRO A 357 16.30 -15.45 1.54
N PHE A 358 16.90 -15.91 2.63
CA PHE A 358 18.07 -15.29 3.26
C PHE A 358 19.34 -15.28 2.37
N ALA A 359 19.39 -16.12 1.34
CA ALA A 359 20.52 -16.24 0.42
C ALA A 359 20.61 -15.12 -0.64
N ARG A 360 19.59 -14.28 -0.80
CA ARG A 360 19.59 -13.20 -1.80
C ARG A 360 20.51 -12.04 -1.43
N GLY A 361 21.23 -11.51 -2.41
CA GLY A 361 22.25 -10.47 -2.23
C GLY A 361 21.70 -9.04 -2.20
N LEU A 362 22.45 -8.10 -1.58
CA LEU A 362 22.06 -6.68 -1.46
C LEU A 362 21.83 -5.96 -2.81
N PHE A 363 22.50 -6.40 -3.87
CA PHE A 363 22.56 -5.70 -5.16
C PHE A 363 21.99 -6.53 -6.31
N GLU A 364 21.13 -7.50 -6.00
CA GLU A 364 20.48 -8.37 -6.99
C GLU A 364 19.60 -7.54 -7.94
N ASP A 365 18.84 -6.59 -7.39
CA ASP A 365 18.06 -5.60 -8.15
C ASP A 365 18.65 -4.18 -8.02
N LYS A 366 18.51 -3.38 -9.07
CA LYS A 366 18.88 -1.96 -9.06
C LYS A 366 17.72 -1.13 -8.50
N VAL A 367 17.65 -1.01 -7.17
CA VAL A 367 16.57 -0.31 -6.48
C VAL A 367 16.99 1.07 -6.01
N ALA A 368 16.07 2.04 -6.01
CA ALA A 368 16.24 3.38 -5.47
C ALA A 368 16.36 3.42 -3.93
N ASN A 369 17.22 2.58 -3.36
CA ASN A 369 17.52 2.52 -1.93
C ASN A 369 18.90 3.15 -1.62
N PHE A 370 19.18 3.35 -0.33
CA PHE A 370 20.41 3.96 0.13
C PHE A 370 21.65 3.19 -0.32
N TRP A 371 21.60 1.86 -0.25
CA TRP A 371 22.73 0.99 -0.55
C TRP A 371 23.13 1.02 -2.02
N CYS A 372 22.17 0.96 -2.94
CA CYS A 372 22.44 1.02 -4.38
C CYS A 372 22.98 2.39 -4.78
N ALA A 373 22.44 3.47 -4.22
CA ALA A 373 22.94 4.83 -4.45
C ALA A 373 24.37 5.00 -3.91
N LEU A 374 24.63 4.53 -2.68
CA LEU A 374 25.97 4.60 -2.07
C LEU A 374 26.99 3.74 -2.80
N ASN A 375 26.58 2.60 -3.36
CA ASN A 375 27.45 1.69 -4.11
C ASN A 375 28.11 2.35 -5.34
N VAL A 376 27.54 3.43 -5.87
CA VAL A 376 28.11 4.19 -6.98
C VAL A 376 29.37 4.93 -6.53
N VAL A 377 29.36 5.50 -5.32
CA VAL A 377 30.43 6.31 -4.74
C VAL A 377 31.44 5.44 -3.99
N ILE A 378 30.94 4.55 -3.13
CA ILE A 378 31.74 3.60 -2.35
C ILE A 378 31.40 2.21 -2.89
N LYS A 379 32.35 1.45 -3.44
CA LYS A 379 32.08 0.11 -3.99
C LYS A 379 31.77 -0.91 -2.90
N LEU A 380 30.57 -0.83 -2.35
CA LEU A 380 30.05 -1.68 -1.28
C LEU A 380 30.07 -3.16 -1.64
N ARG A 381 29.97 -3.50 -2.94
CA ARG A 381 30.13 -4.87 -3.45
C ARG A 381 31.46 -5.54 -3.10
N ASN A 382 32.49 -4.75 -2.77
CA ASN A 382 33.81 -5.28 -2.39
C ASN A 382 33.88 -5.72 -0.92
N TYR A 383 32.84 -5.46 -0.13
CA TYR A 383 32.79 -5.83 1.29
C TYR A 383 32.06 -7.18 1.48
N PRO A 384 32.37 -7.92 2.57
CA PRO A 384 31.69 -9.17 2.88
C PRO A 384 30.18 -8.99 3.04
N ALA A 385 29.39 -9.92 2.48
CA ALA A 385 27.94 -9.88 2.55
C ALA A 385 27.39 -9.81 3.99
N GLU A 386 28.03 -10.53 4.93
CA GLU A 386 27.66 -10.49 6.35
C GLU A 386 27.77 -9.09 6.97
N LEU A 387 28.81 -8.34 6.60
CA LEU A 387 29.00 -6.97 7.08
C LEU A 387 27.91 -6.05 6.52
N LEU A 388 27.57 -6.21 5.25
CA LEU A 388 26.50 -5.46 4.59
C LEU A 388 25.12 -5.79 5.19
N GLN A 389 24.84 -7.06 5.48
CA GLN A 389 23.62 -7.50 6.16
C GLN A 389 23.49 -6.86 7.54
N ARG A 390 24.55 -6.90 8.35
CA ARG A 390 24.56 -6.27 9.69
C ARG A 390 24.42 -4.76 9.61
N GLY A 391 25.11 -4.12 8.67
CA GLY A 391 24.99 -2.68 8.43
C GLY A 391 23.59 -2.25 8.01
N ALA A 392 22.96 -3.00 7.10
CA ALA A 392 21.58 -2.80 6.67
C ALA A 392 20.58 -2.98 7.81
N LEU A 393 20.75 -4.01 8.63
CA LEU A 393 19.94 -4.24 9.82
C LEU A 393 20.01 -3.06 10.79
N LEU A 394 21.21 -2.60 11.14
CA LEU A 394 21.42 -1.48 12.04
C LEU A 394 20.83 -0.17 11.49
N ALA A 395 21.07 0.14 10.21
CA ALA A 395 20.55 1.34 9.58
C ALA A 395 19.00 1.31 9.51
N THR A 396 18.42 0.16 9.18
CA THR A 396 16.96 -0.02 9.17
C THR A 396 16.39 0.24 10.56
N ILE A 397 16.92 -0.43 11.59
CA ILE A 397 16.50 -0.25 12.99
C ILE A 397 16.62 1.23 13.40
N ALA A 398 17.75 1.87 13.12
CA ALA A 398 17.98 3.28 13.45
C ALA A 398 16.95 4.20 12.77
N SER A 399 16.55 3.91 11.52
CA SER A 399 15.58 4.71 10.78
C SER A 399 14.13 4.52 11.26
N ILE A 400 13.77 3.32 11.72
CA ILE A 400 12.38 3.00 12.11
C ILE A 400 12.11 3.23 13.60
N ILE A 401 13.12 3.21 14.48
CA ILE A 401 12.91 3.46 15.91
C ILE A 401 12.26 4.83 16.17
N PRO A 402 12.73 5.96 15.61
CA PRO A 402 12.17 7.28 15.91
C PRO A 402 10.66 7.42 15.65
N PRO A 403 10.11 7.10 14.45
CA PRO A 403 8.67 7.21 14.23
C PRO A 403 7.84 6.28 15.12
N ASN A 404 8.39 5.11 15.46
CA ASN A 404 7.69 4.11 16.28
C ASN A 404 7.72 4.43 17.78
N LEU A 405 8.78 5.08 18.28
CA LEU A 405 8.79 5.65 19.63
C LEU A 405 7.75 6.76 19.77
N VAL A 406 7.65 7.66 18.78
CA VAL A 406 6.61 8.70 18.76
C VAL A 406 5.21 8.06 18.85
N LEU A 407 4.97 7.03 18.06
CA LEU A 407 3.68 6.34 18.03
C LEU A 407 3.39 5.56 19.33
N PHE A 408 4.41 4.96 19.94
CA PHE A 408 4.31 4.25 21.21
C PHE A 408 3.93 5.18 22.36
N PHE A 409 4.63 6.32 22.51
CA PHE A 409 4.35 7.27 23.58
C PHE A 409 3.10 8.14 23.33
N ARG A 410 2.71 8.31 22.07
CA ARG A 410 1.50 9.04 21.66
C ARG A 410 0.69 8.20 20.67
N PRO A 411 -0.04 7.16 21.13
CA PRO A 411 -0.84 6.28 20.29
C PRO A 411 -2.13 6.98 19.82
N ARG A 412 -1.97 8.03 19.02
CA ARG A 412 -3.05 8.86 18.46
C ARG A 412 -3.36 8.42 17.04
N ALA A 413 -4.63 8.19 16.77
CA ALA A 413 -5.06 7.71 15.47
C ALA A 413 -4.78 8.70 14.31
N SER A 414 -4.69 10.00 14.59
CA SER A 414 -4.31 11.03 13.62
C SER A 414 -2.88 10.87 13.10
N LEU A 415 -1.99 10.21 13.86
CA LEU A 415 -0.56 10.05 13.52
C LEU A 415 -0.29 8.79 12.69
N LEU A 416 -1.26 7.87 12.59
CA LEU A 416 -1.07 6.56 11.96
C LEU A 416 -0.51 6.65 10.54
N PRO A 417 -1.07 7.44 9.60
CA PRO A 417 -0.53 7.48 8.24
C PRO A 417 0.91 7.99 8.17
N LEU A 418 1.26 9.02 8.97
CA LEU A 418 2.62 9.56 9.00
C LEU A 418 3.62 8.57 9.60
N ALA A 419 3.24 7.86 10.67
CA ALA A 419 4.10 6.87 11.31
C ALA A 419 4.31 5.64 10.42
N PHE A 420 3.25 5.16 9.76
CA PHE A 420 3.35 4.05 8.80
C PHE A 420 4.17 4.45 7.58
N ALA A 421 3.98 5.65 7.03
CA ALA A 421 4.79 6.16 5.92
C ALA A 421 6.26 6.30 6.30
N SER A 422 6.57 6.91 7.44
CA SER A 422 7.95 7.09 7.91
C SER A 422 8.66 5.76 8.13
N THR A 423 7.98 4.78 8.76
CA THR A 423 8.53 3.44 9.00
C THR A 423 8.74 2.70 7.69
N ALA A 424 7.76 2.71 6.78
CA ALA A 424 7.88 2.04 5.49
C ALA A 424 8.95 2.67 4.59
N TRP A 425 9.14 3.99 4.65
CA TRP A 425 10.26 4.66 3.97
C TRP A 425 11.61 4.25 4.55
N GLY A 426 11.72 4.13 5.88
CA GLY A 426 12.91 3.63 6.56
C GLY A 426 13.30 2.22 6.11
N PHE A 427 12.32 1.30 6.09
CA PHE A 427 12.53 -0.04 5.53
C PHE A 427 12.94 -0.01 4.05
N PHE A 428 12.23 0.75 3.21
CA PHE A 428 12.54 0.82 1.77
C PHE A 428 13.94 1.37 1.49
N LEU A 429 14.40 2.37 2.25
CA LEU A 429 15.70 2.99 2.05
C LEU A 429 16.85 2.15 2.57
N PHE A 430 16.69 1.50 3.73
CA PHE A 430 17.82 0.93 4.48
C PHE A 430 17.78 -0.60 4.65
N SER A 431 16.71 -1.28 4.24
CA SER A 431 16.64 -2.75 4.30
C SER A 431 17.65 -3.41 3.35
N TYR A 432 18.10 -4.60 3.73
CA TYR A 432 19.05 -5.40 2.97
C TYR A 432 18.42 -5.94 1.66
N GLN A 433 17.15 -6.31 1.72
CA GLN A 433 16.39 -6.78 0.55
C GLN A 433 15.22 -5.84 0.32
N VAL A 434 15.20 -5.23 -0.86
CA VAL A 434 14.16 -4.33 -1.34
C VAL A 434 14.00 -4.57 -2.83
N HIS A 435 12.78 -4.49 -3.33
CA HIS A 435 12.48 -4.53 -4.75
C HIS A 435 11.94 -3.18 -5.22
N GLU A 436 12.07 -2.88 -6.51
CA GLU A 436 11.58 -1.63 -7.14
C GLU A 436 10.09 -1.41 -6.84
N LYS A 437 9.29 -2.48 -6.91
CA LYS A 437 7.85 -2.52 -6.63
C LYS A 437 7.51 -2.21 -5.16
N SER A 438 8.45 -2.41 -4.24
CA SER A 438 8.21 -2.19 -2.80
C SER A 438 8.01 -0.71 -2.44
N VAL A 439 8.26 0.23 -3.36
CA VAL A 439 7.94 1.65 -3.17
C VAL A 439 6.44 1.89 -2.93
N LEU A 440 5.57 0.98 -3.38
CA LEU A 440 4.13 1.04 -3.09
C LEU A 440 3.83 1.07 -1.58
N LEU A 441 4.69 0.46 -0.76
CA LEU A 441 4.49 0.33 0.67
C LEU A 441 4.57 1.68 1.40
N PRO A 442 5.61 2.50 1.23
CA PRO A 442 5.60 3.85 1.78
C PRO A 442 4.62 4.80 1.09
N LEU A 443 4.35 4.62 -0.20
CA LEU A 443 3.43 5.49 -0.94
C LEU A 443 1.98 5.36 -0.45
N MET A 444 1.52 4.15 -0.12
CA MET A 444 0.15 3.92 0.35
C MET A 444 -0.23 4.78 1.59
N PRO A 445 0.46 4.70 2.74
CA PRO A 445 0.12 5.54 3.89
C PRO A 445 0.40 7.03 3.64
N MET A 446 1.33 7.37 2.74
CA MET A 446 1.56 8.76 2.35
C MET A 446 0.40 9.33 1.51
N THR A 447 -0.20 8.56 0.60
CA THR A 447 -1.40 8.99 -0.16
C THR A 447 -2.62 9.14 0.74
N LEU A 448 -2.75 8.33 1.80
CA LEU A 448 -3.82 8.48 2.79
C LEU A 448 -3.80 9.85 3.51
N LEU A 449 -2.68 10.57 3.53
CA LEU A 449 -2.59 11.92 4.10
C LEU A 449 -3.53 12.92 3.40
N LEU A 450 -3.92 12.66 2.14
CA LEU A 450 -4.89 13.48 1.41
C LEU A 450 -6.26 13.52 2.10
N ALA A 451 -6.62 12.47 2.85
CA ALA A 451 -7.85 12.39 3.63
C ALA A 451 -7.73 13.02 5.05
N GLY A 452 -6.55 13.50 5.42
CA GLY A 452 -6.27 14.05 6.75
C GLY A 452 -6.60 15.53 6.92
N ARG A 453 -6.30 16.06 8.10
CA ARG A 453 -6.39 17.51 8.36
C ARG A 453 -5.44 18.25 7.43
N GLN A 454 -5.96 19.21 6.67
CA GLN A 454 -5.22 19.90 5.60
C GLN A 454 -4.73 18.98 4.47
N GLY A 455 -5.30 17.77 4.30
CA GLY A 455 -4.82 16.78 3.32
C GLY A 455 -4.85 17.27 1.87
N LEU A 456 -5.98 17.82 1.42
CA LEU A 456 -6.09 18.47 0.11
C LEU A 456 -5.60 19.93 0.09
N SER A 457 -4.83 20.36 1.11
CA SER A 457 -4.15 21.65 1.05
C SER A 457 -3.04 21.64 0.00
N ARG A 458 -2.59 22.82 -0.41
CA ARG A 458 -1.47 23.00 -1.35
C ARG A 458 -0.21 22.25 -0.93
N ASP A 459 0.24 22.45 0.30
CA ASP A 459 1.49 21.86 0.82
C ASP A 459 1.45 20.32 0.84
N VAL A 460 0.42 19.73 1.45
CA VAL A 460 0.31 18.27 1.53
C VAL A 460 0.14 17.65 0.13
N ARG A 461 -0.65 18.27 -0.76
CA ARG A 461 -0.75 17.81 -2.16
C ARG A 461 0.58 17.89 -2.90
N ALA A 462 1.38 18.94 -2.69
CA ALA A 462 2.69 19.06 -3.32
C ALA A 462 3.64 17.92 -2.89
N TRP A 463 3.69 17.60 -1.59
CA TRP A 463 4.54 16.54 -1.05
C TRP A 463 4.06 15.13 -1.41
N VAL A 464 2.77 14.84 -1.23
CA VAL A 464 2.18 13.55 -1.62
C VAL A 464 2.26 13.38 -3.14
N GLY A 465 2.02 14.45 -3.88
CA GLY A 465 2.16 14.52 -5.33
C GLY A 465 3.56 14.16 -5.80
N PHE A 466 4.55 14.87 -5.25
CA PHE A 466 5.97 14.63 -5.53
C PHE A 466 6.37 13.17 -5.26
N ALA A 467 6.04 12.63 -4.09
CA ALA A 467 6.38 11.26 -3.74
C ALA A 467 5.79 10.24 -4.72
N ASN A 468 4.54 10.40 -5.16
CA ASN A 468 3.90 9.48 -6.09
C ASN A 468 4.42 9.57 -7.52
N ILE A 469 4.72 10.79 -8.00
CA ILE A 469 5.35 10.98 -9.31
C ILE A 469 6.76 10.39 -9.29
N LEU A 470 7.55 10.69 -8.25
CA LEU A 470 8.88 10.13 -8.07
C LEU A 470 8.83 8.59 -7.96
N GLY A 471 7.93 8.06 -7.14
CA GLY A 471 7.68 6.62 -7.00
C GLY A 471 7.43 5.93 -8.33
N THR A 472 6.50 6.48 -9.11
CA THR A 472 6.19 5.95 -10.44
C THR A 472 7.39 6.07 -11.38
N TRP A 473 8.11 7.19 -11.35
CA TRP A 473 9.31 7.43 -12.16
C TRP A 473 10.45 6.46 -11.85
N THR A 474 10.68 6.12 -10.58
CA THR A 474 11.72 5.13 -10.21
C THR A 474 11.41 3.71 -10.69
N MET A 475 10.13 3.41 -10.96
CA MET A 475 9.71 2.13 -11.53
C MET A 475 9.70 2.13 -13.06
N PHE A 476 10.01 3.25 -13.72
CA PHE A 476 9.98 3.31 -15.19
C PHE A 476 10.90 2.30 -15.86
N PRO A 477 12.16 2.06 -15.41
CA PRO A 477 13.00 1.01 -16.01
C PRO A 477 12.36 -0.38 -15.99
N LEU A 478 11.63 -0.72 -14.92
CA LEU A 478 10.88 -1.97 -14.81
C LEU A 478 9.72 -2.02 -15.83
N LEU A 479 8.94 -0.94 -15.90
CA LEU A 479 7.78 -0.84 -16.80
C LEU A 479 8.20 -0.79 -18.28
N LYS A 480 9.36 -0.24 -18.59
CA LYS A 480 9.90 -0.18 -19.96
C LYS A 480 10.26 -1.57 -20.49
N ARG A 481 10.78 -2.48 -19.65
CA ARG A 481 11.15 -3.85 -20.06
C ARG A 481 9.98 -4.69 -20.60
N VAL A 482 8.76 -4.25 -20.32
CA VAL A 482 7.50 -4.92 -20.68
C VAL A 482 6.62 -4.03 -21.56
N ASP A 483 7.22 -3.03 -22.23
CA ASP A 483 6.58 -2.12 -23.18
C ASP A 483 5.42 -1.28 -22.60
N LEU A 484 5.46 -0.98 -21.30
CA LEU A 484 4.40 -0.24 -20.58
C LEU A 484 4.67 1.27 -20.44
N GLY A 485 5.50 1.84 -21.31
CA GLY A 485 5.84 3.26 -21.28
C GLY A 485 4.65 4.20 -21.51
N VAL A 486 3.69 3.81 -22.35
CA VAL A 486 2.48 4.61 -22.63
C VAL A 486 1.51 4.62 -21.43
N PRO A 487 1.09 3.48 -20.86
CA PRO A 487 0.32 3.46 -19.61
C PRO A 487 0.97 4.27 -18.49
N TYR A 488 2.29 4.14 -18.34
CA TYR A 488 3.07 4.92 -17.37
C TYR A 488 2.86 6.43 -17.55
N ALA A 489 3.07 6.94 -18.78
CA ALA A 489 2.96 8.37 -19.05
C ALA A 489 1.53 8.87 -18.84
N VAL A 490 0.54 8.16 -19.39
CA VAL A 490 -0.88 8.55 -19.33
C VAL A 490 -1.38 8.61 -17.89
N LEU A 491 -1.19 7.54 -17.12
CA LEU A 491 -1.72 7.47 -15.75
C LEU A 491 -0.98 8.44 -14.81
N THR A 492 0.34 8.59 -14.96
CA THR A 492 1.13 9.50 -14.12
C THR A 492 0.78 10.96 -14.40
N LEU A 493 0.70 11.35 -15.68
CA LEU A 493 0.36 12.72 -16.07
C LEU A 493 -1.10 13.06 -15.80
N LEU A 494 -2.02 12.10 -15.97
CA LEU A 494 -3.42 12.27 -15.59
C LEU A 494 -3.55 12.52 -14.09
N TRP A 495 -2.87 11.74 -13.26
CA TRP A 495 -2.92 11.94 -11.81
C TRP A 495 -2.28 13.26 -11.38
N ALA A 496 -1.16 13.65 -12.02
CA ALA A 496 -0.54 14.96 -11.84
C ALA A 496 -1.50 16.11 -12.20
N TYR A 497 -2.21 15.99 -13.34
CA TYR A 497 -3.27 16.92 -13.75
C TYR A 497 -4.37 17.04 -12.71
N LEU A 498 -4.93 15.90 -12.29
CA LEU A 498 -6.02 15.86 -11.32
C LEU A 498 -5.65 16.56 -10.01
N LEU A 499 -4.41 16.43 -9.54
CA LEU A 499 -3.94 17.09 -8.32
C LEU A 499 -3.41 18.52 -8.51
N GLY A 500 -3.32 19.02 -9.74
CA GLY A 500 -2.78 20.34 -10.05
C GLY A 500 -1.26 20.45 -9.83
N LEU A 501 -0.53 19.42 -10.25
CA LEU A 501 0.92 19.27 -10.13
C LEU A 501 1.64 19.54 -11.47
N PRO A 502 2.95 19.84 -11.45
CA PRO A 502 3.77 19.92 -12.66
C PRO A 502 3.74 18.61 -13.47
N PRO A 503 3.84 18.68 -14.80
CA PRO A 503 4.00 19.88 -15.63
C PRO A 503 2.69 20.65 -15.88
N THR A 504 1.55 20.10 -15.45
CA THR A 504 0.23 20.61 -15.86
C THR A 504 -0.23 21.88 -15.13
N SER A 505 0.21 22.07 -13.88
CA SER A 505 -0.15 23.23 -13.07
C SER A 505 0.85 23.47 -11.95
N LEU A 506 1.02 24.74 -11.55
CA LEU A 506 1.80 25.15 -10.37
C LEU A 506 0.92 25.48 -9.15
N SER A 507 -0.39 25.23 -9.25
CA SER A 507 -1.40 25.60 -8.23
C SER A 507 -1.20 24.92 -6.87
N ALA A 508 -0.45 23.81 -6.84
CA ALA A 508 -0.06 23.13 -5.60
C ALA A 508 1.01 23.90 -4.81
N TYR A 509 1.79 24.80 -5.43
CA TYR A 509 2.91 25.51 -4.78
C TYR A 509 2.54 26.94 -4.42
N PHE A 510 1.91 27.66 -5.34
CA PHE A 510 1.69 29.10 -5.21
C PHE A 510 0.22 29.45 -4.90
N GLN A 511 0.05 30.55 -4.16
CA GLN A 511 -1.22 31.19 -3.89
C GLN A 511 -1.21 32.61 -4.45
N GLU A 512 -2.29 33.03 -5.11
CA GLU A 512 -2.46 34.43 -5.50
C GLU A 512 -2.42 35.33 -4.25
N GLY A 513 -1.48 36.28 -4.24
CA GLY A 513 -1.37 37.34 -3.24
C GLY A 513 -0.62 37.02 -1.93
N GLN A 514 -0.17 35.78 -1.71
CA GLN A 514 0.67 35.43 -0.55
C GLN A 514 1.69 34.34 -0.92
N SER A 515 2.98 34.69 -0.97
CA SER A 515 4.06 33.71 -1.09
C SER A 515 4.92 33.69 0.17
N SER A 516 5.17 32.48 0.69
CA SER A 516 6.08 32.27 1.82
C SER A 516 7.39 31.68 1.32
N TRP A 517 8.53 32.01 1.96
CA TRP A 517 9.82 31.35 1.72
C TRP A 517 9.72 29.82 1.66
N ARG A 518 8.87 29.22 2.51
CA ARG A 518 8.65 27.76 2.52
C ARG A 518 8.07 27.23 1.21
N GLN A 519 7.17 27.96 0.57
CA GLN A 519 6.58 27.55 -0.71
C GLN A 519 7.63 27.59 -1.83
N TRP A 520 8.46 28.63 -1.86
CA TRP A 520 9.58 28.72 -2.79
C TRP A 520 10.60 27.60 -2.58
N ALA A 521 10.97 27.31 -1.33
CA ALA A 521 11.87 26.20 -1.03
C ALA A 521 11.31 24.86 -1.51
N THR A 522 10.03 24.55 -1.23
CA THR A 522 9.37 23.33 -1.71
C THR A 522 9.27 23.30 -3.25
N PHE A 523 8.97 24.43 -3.88
CA PHE A 523 8.88 24.54 -5.33
C PHE A 523 10.23 24.32 -6.02
N ILE A 524 11.30 24.96 -5.54
CA ILE A 524 12.66 24.80 -6.09
C ILE A 524 13.12 23.35 -5.90
N LEU A 525 12.88 22.79 -4.71
CA LEU A 525 13.24 21.41 -4.41
C LEU A 525 12.52 20.46 -5.37
N HIS A 526 11.19 20.42 -5.37
CA HIS A 526 10.45 19.50 -6.23
C HIS A 526 10.68 19.80 -7.73
N GLY A 527 10.77 21.08 -8.10
CA GLY A 527 11.04 21.55 -9.44
C GLY A 527 12.36 21.00 -9.98
N SER A 528 13.43 21.02 -9.19
CA SER A 528 14.72 20.44 -9.57
C SER A 528 14.62 18.95 -9.90
N PHE A 529 13.84 18.19 -9.12
CA PHE A 529 13.57 16.78 -9.39
C PHE A 529 12.70 16.59 -10.64
N TYR A 530 11.64 17.39 -10.84
CA TYR A 530 10.82 17.28 -12.05
C TYR A 530 11.62 17.55 -13.31
N VAL A 531 12.50 18.56 -13.28
CA VAL A 531 13.43 18.84 -14.39
C VAL A 531 14.39 17.67 -14.58
N ALA A 532 15.01 17.17 -13.52
CA ALA A 532 15.92 16.01 -13.61
C ALA A 532 15.22 14.76 -14.17
N MET A 533 13.98 14.48 -13.77
CA MET A 533 13.18 13.36 -14.28
C MET A 533 12.85 13.52 -15.77
N ALA A 534 12.52 14.74 -16.22
CA ALA A 534 12.25 15.03 -17.62
C ALA A 534 13.52 14.93 -18.48
N VAL A 535 14.62 15.54 -18.01
CA VAL A 535 15.93 15.45 -18.66
C VAL A 535 16.39 14.00 -18.76
N TRP A 536 16.20 13.20 -17.70
CA TRP A 536 16.53 11.78 -17.69
C TRP A 536 15.73 11.00 -18.74
N HIS A 537 14.42 11.25 -18.87
CA HIS A 537 13.59 10.60 -19.90
C HIS A 537 14.06 10.92 -21.33
N VAL A 538 14.48 12.16 -21.58
CA VAL A 538 15.05 12.57 -22.87
C VAL A 538 16.41 11.89 -23.08
N ALA A 539 17.29 11.95 -22.09
CA ALA A 539 18.64 11.41 -22.18
C ALA A 539 18.65 9.88 -22.36
N GLU A 540 17.81 9.16 -21.61
CA GLU A 540 17.68 7.70 -21.70
C GLU A 540 17.21 7.24 -23.09
N ARG A 541 16.41 8.07 -23.76
CA ARG A 541 15.89 7.77 -25.11
C ARG A 541 16.87 8.15 -26.23
N VAL A 542 17.60 9.26 -26.07
CA VAL A 542 18.41 9.85 -27.15
C VAL A 542 19.88 9.42 -27.05
N VAL A 543 20.39 9.22 -25.84
CA VAL A 543 21.82 8.96 -25.60
C VAL A 543 22.01 7.49 -25.24
N ALA A 544 22.66 6.75 -26.13
CA ALA A 544 23.04 5.37 -25.86
C ALA A 544 23.99 5.31 -24.64
N PRO A 545 23.81 4.35 -23.72
CA PRO A 545 24.72 4.19 -22.60
C PRO A 545 26.14 3.84 -23.11
N PRO A 546 27.20 4.39 -22.51
CA PRO A 546 28.58 4.02 -22.83
C PRO A 546 28.82 2.51 -22.70
N ARG A 547 29.70 1.94 -23.53
CA ARG A 547 29.99 0.49 -23.54
C ARG A 547 30.53 -0.02 -22.19
N ASP A 548 31.26 0.82 -21.45
CA ASP A 548 31.77 0.53 -20.11
C ASP A 548 30.69 0.60 -19.02
N LYS A 549 29.52 1.20 -19.31
CA LYS A 549 28.44 1.48 -18.35
C LYS A 549 27.06 1.23 -18.98
N PRO A 550 26.71 -0.03 -19.32
CA PRO A 550 25.45 -0.35 -19.98
C PRO A 550 24.21 0.06 -19.16
N ASP A 551 24.35 0.09 -17.83
CA ASP A 551 23.27 0.40 -16.89
C ASP A 551 23.22 1.85 -16.42
N LEU A 552 23.96 2.76 -17.07
CA LEU A 552 24.15 4.14 -16.61
C LEU A 552 22.83 4.82 -16.26
N TRP A 553 21.84 4.74 -17.15
CA TRP A 553 20.54 5.40 -16.95
C TRP A 553 19.74 4.79 -15.82
N VAL A 554 19.77 3.46 -15.66
CA VAL A 554 19.09 2.77 -14.56
C VAL A 554 19.72 3.18 -13.21
N VAL A 555 21.05 3.23 -13.15
CA VAL A 555 21.78 3.66 -11.93
C VAL A 555 21.53 5.14 -11.62
N ALA A 556 21.47 6.00 -12.64
CA ALA A 556 21.14 7.42 -12.46
C ALA A 556 19.72 7.60 -11.91
N ASN A 557 18.75 6.82 -12.43
CA ASN A 557 17.38 6.80 -11.93
C ASN A 557 17.32 6.41 -10.44
N VAL A 558 18.03 5.33 -10.09
CA VAL A 558 18.17 4.84 -8.71
C VAL A 558 18.79 5.88 -7.79
N GLY A 559 19.88 6.53 -8.20
CA GLY A 559 20.58 7.53 -7.40
C GLY A 559 19.71 8.75 -7.09
N VAL A 560 19.07 9.33 -8.12
CA VAL A 560 18.15 10.46 -7.95
C VAL A 560 16.93 10.04 -7.12
N GLY A 561 16.36 8.86 -7.41
CA GLY A 561 15.23 8.30 -6.67
C GLY A 561 15.51 8.16 -5.17
N ALA A 562 16.65 7.57 -4.81
CA ALA A 562 17.04 7.35 -3.42
C ALA A 562 17.16 8.67 -2.63
N VAL A 563 17.72 9.73 -3.24
CA VAL A 563 17.79 11.06 -2.60
C VAL A 563 16.39 11.63 -2.40
N GLY A 564 15.53 11.57 -3.42
CA GLY A 564 14.15 12.07 -3.32
C GLY A 564 13.33 11.32 -2.26
N PHE A 565 13.47 10.00 -2.17
CA PHE A 565 12.84 9.19 -1.13
C PHE A 565 13.39 9.47 0.27
N GLY A 566 14.70 9.72 0.40
CA GLY A 566 15.29 10.20 1.64
C GLY A 566 14.66 11.52 2.12
N ILE A 567 14.39 12.44 1.19
CA ILE A 567 13.69 13.70 1.50
C ILE A 567 12.24 13.42 1.93
N CYS A 568 11.52 12.52 1.24
CA CYS A 568 10.15 12.13 1.63
C CYS A 568 10.12 11.49 3.04
N TYR A 569 11.08 10.62 3.36
CA TYR A 569 11.24 10.04 4.70
C TYR A 569 11.40 11.14 5.77
N LEU A 570 12.34 12.08 5.55
CA LEU A 570 12.60 13.17 6.47
C LEU A 570 11.37 14.06 6.65
N TRP A 571 10.67 14.39 5.55
CA TRP A 571 9.43 15.16 5.62
C TRP A 571 8.36 14.45 6.45
N CYS A 572 8.10 13.15 6.20
CA CYS A 572 7.15 12.37 6.97
C CYS A 572 7.51 12.33 8.47
N LEU A 573 8.79 12.12 8.80
CA LEU A 573 9.27 12.05 10.17
C LEU A 573 9.14 13.41 10.88
N VAL A 574 9.53 14.50 10.23
CA VAL A 574 9.41 15.87 10.78
C VAL A 574 7.94 16.22 11.01
N GLN A 575 7.05 15.89 10.06
CA GLN A 575 5.61 16.11 10.23
C GLN A 575 5.03 15.26 11.37
N LEU A 576 5.46 14.01 11.50
CA LEU A 576 5.05 13.12 12.59
C LEU A 576 5.42 13.72 13.95
N VAL A 577 6.68 14.12 14.12
CA VAL A 577 7.17 14.75 15.36
C VAL A 577 6.41 16.04 15.63
N ALA A 578 6.24 16.91 14.63
CA ALA A 578 5.54 18.18 14.78
C ALA A 578 4.04 18.02 15.14
N GLN A 579 3.38 16.94 14.68
CA GLN A 579 1.97 16.67 14.98
C GLN A 579 1.78 15.86 16.27
N SER A 580 2.82 15.21 16.78
CA SER A 580 2.76 14.39 18.00
C SER A 580 2.61 15.20 19.29
N ASP A 581 2.95 16.49 19.25
CA ASP A 581 3.13 17.36 20.43
C ASP A 581 4.07 16.74 21.49
N ILE A 582 5.09 15.96 21.07
CA ILE A 582 6.14 15.42 21.97
C ILE A 582 7.18 16.49 22.28
N LEU A 583 7.59 17.27 21.28
CA LEU A 583 8.42 18.45 21.48
C LEU A 583 7.53 19.66 21.77
N PRO A 584 7.80 20.45 22.82
CA PRO A 584 7.06 21.67 23.10
C PRO A 584 7.36 22.71 22.01
N THR A 585 6.53 22.79 20.98
CA THR A 585 6.63 23.88 20.01
C THR A 585 6.22 25.19 20.68
N ARG A 586 7.07 26.23 20.60
CA ARG A 586 6.67 27.64 20.81
C ARG A 586 5.54 27.97 19.83
N ARG A 587 4.29 27.78 20.24
CA ARG A 587 3.10 28.15 19.47
C ARG A 587 2.23 29.10 20.29
N ASN A 588 1.84 30.21 19.67
CA ASN A 588 1.07 31.29 20.25
C ASN A 588 -0.20 30.79 20.98
N PRO A 589 -0.56 31.32 22.16
CA PRO A 589 -1.67 30.84 23.00
C PRO A 589 -3.04 30.77 22.29
N ASN A 590 -3.26 31.58 21.25
CA ASN A 590 -4.55 31.68 20.54
C ASN A 590 -4.98 30.40 19.79
N ASN A 591 -4.12 29.39 19.64
CA ASN A 591 -4.48 28.11 19.00
C ASN A 591 -4.92 27.01 19.99
N LYS A 592 -4.83 27.22 21.32
CA LYS A 592 -5.35 26.25 22.31
C LYS A 592 -6.88 26.22 22.35
N ALA A 593 -7.56 27.34 22.08
CA ALA A 593 -9.01 27.45 22.19
C ALA A 593 -9.83 26.71 21.12
N LYS A 594 -9.20 26.14 20.08
CA LYS A 594 -9.87 25.37 19.00
C LYS A 594 -9.56 23.87 19.01
N ARG A 595 -9.01 23.33 20.11
CA ARG A 595 -8.50 21.95 20.19
C ARG A 595 -9.16 21.06 21.27
N GLN A 596 -10.20 21.53 21.95
CA GLN A 596 -11.08 20.65 22.74
C GLN A 596 -12.21 20.11 21.89
#